data_AF-A0A7Y7USG9-F1
#
_entry.id   AF-A0A7Y7USG9-F1
#
_cell.length_a   1.000
_cell.length_b   1.000
_cell.length_c   1.000
_cell.angle_alpha   90.00
_cell.angle_beta   90.00
_cell.angle_gamma   90.00
#
_symmetry.space_group_name_H-M   'P 1'
#
loop_
_entity.id
_entity.type
_entity.pdbx_description
1 polymer ?
#
loop_
_entity_poly.entity_id
_entity_poly.type
_entity_poly.pdbx_seq_one_letter_code
_entity_poly.pdbx_strand_id
1 'polypeptide(L)'
;MLIPLSLLAASYMGKVASISNNDVAILDEIKQCQTAVAHSTQGVDNYFTPISASLACYYGPLDKANVDAALKWSQSDTLKYRRTLVVKSPGGDANLGILLGNSLLGQRTLVAVDEICLSSCANYIFLPAFKKYIKPYSLVVFHGGAAKSMAKDISKSNLPKQQKKLAYKALDELYNKQNDLFSRAKVNGSFLEKYYNTKVFSKSDLLNCTNSKSDVVGIALTYQQYRNIGADVKGYIASSKNDLYESLSKQGKGDKSLCIAPPYLFK
;
A
#
# COMPACT_ATOMS: atom_id res chain seq x y z
N MET A 1 35.82 -1.98 -11.68
CA MET A 1 36.04 -2.85 -10.51
C MET A 1 34.72 -3.59 -10.27
N LEU A 2 34.62 -4.85 -10.72
CA LEU A 2 33.41 -5.66 -10.61
C LEU A 2 33.33 -6.25 -9.20
N ILE A 3 32.28 -5.90 -8.45
CA ILE A 3 31.99 -6.53 -7.17
C ILE A 3 31.46 -7.94 -7.48
N PRO A 4 32.03 -9.01 -6.90
CA PRO A 4 31.62 -10.37 -7.18
C PRO A 4 30.18 -10.60 -6.69
N LEU A 5 29.37 -11.33 -7.49
CA LEU A 5 27.97 -11.68 -7.20
C LEU A 5 27.77 -12.31 -5.80
N SER A 6 28.80 -12.96 -5.26
CA SER A 6 28.77 -13.59 -3.93
C SER A 6 28.71 -12.58 -2.77
N LEU A 7 29.26 -11.37 -2.93
CA LEU A 7 29.15 -10.32 -1.89
C LEU A 7 27.78 -9.63 -1.89
N LEU A 8 27.10 -9.56 -3.04
CA LEU A 8 25.71 -9.09 -3.14
C LEU A 8 24.73 -10.04 -2.45
N ALA A 9 25.00 -11.35 -2.45
CA ALA A 9 24.20 -12.33 -1.72
C ALA A 9 24.43 -12.26 -0.18
N ALA A 10 25.66 -11.99 0.26
CA ALA A 10 26.00 -11.95 1.68
C ALA A 10 25.46 -10.72 2.41
N SER A 11 25.42 -9.54 1.77
CA SER A 11 24.74 -8.35 2.33
C SER A 11 23.22 -8.49 2.38
N TYR A 12 22.67 -9.39 1.55
CA TYR A 12 21.24 -9.69 1.45
C TYR A 12 20.77 -10.68 2.53
N MET A 13 21.61 -11.65 2.91
CA MET A 13 21.26 -12.65 3.93
C MET A 13 21.24 -12.14 5.38
N GLY A 14 21.81 -10.96 5.65
CA GLY A 14 21.78 -10.36 6.99
C GLY A 14 20.44 -9.71 7.41
N LYS A 15 19.49 -9.56 6.49
CA LYS A 15 18.21 -8.83 6.72
C LYS A 15 16.94 -9.67 6.53
N VAL A 16 17.06 -10.91 6.06
CA VAL A 16 15.92 -11.81 5.88
C VAL A 16 15.91 -12.75 7.08
N ALA A 17 14.98 -12.56 8.00
CA ALA A 17 14.66 -13.60 8.99
C ALA A 17 14.44 -14.93 8.23
N SER A 18 14.88 -16.05 8.80
CA SER A 18 14.74 -17.39 8.20
C SER A 18 13.40 -17.54 7.48
N ILE A 19 13.43 -17.74 6.16
CA ILE A 19 12.23 -17.85 5.32
C ILE A 19 11.41 -19.04 5.80
N SER A 20 10.16 -18.80 6.22
CA SER A 20 9.26 -19.88 6.64
C SER A 20 8.66 -20.59 5.42
N ASN A 21 8.19 -21.83 5.58
CA ASN A 21 7.46 -22.55 4.52
C ASN A 21 6.22 -21.77 4.02
N ASN A 22 5.60 -20.97 4.88
CA ASN A 22 4.49 -20.09 4.48
C ASN A 22 4.95 -18.94 3.57
N ASP A 23 6.16 -18.42 3.79
CA ASP A 23 6.71 -17.36 2.94
C ASP A 23 7.03 -17.90 1.54
N VAL A 24 7.54 -19.14 1.44
CA VAL A 24 7.77 -19.81 0.15
C VAL A 24 6.47 -19.93 -0.65
N ALA A 25 5.39 -20.41 0.00
CA ALA A 25 4.09 -20.54 -0.67
C ALA A 25 3.55 -19.19 -1.18
N ILE A 26 3.67 -18.12 -0.40
CA ILE A 26 3.24 -16.78 -0.84
C ILE A 26 4.09 -16.29 -2.02
N LEU A 27 5.40 -16.54 -2.00
CA LEU A 27 6.28 -16.16 -3.13
C LEU A 27 5.93 -16.94 -4.41
N ASP A 28 5.51 -18.19 -4.30
CA ASP A 28 5.01 -18.98 -5.44
C ASP A 28 3.66 -18.44 -5.97
N GLU A 29 2.75 -18.03 -5.09
CA GLU A 29 1.50 -17.34 -5.48
C GLU A 29 1.78 -16.03 -6.22
N ILE A 30 2.78 -15.25 -5.77
CA ILE A 30 3.20 -14.04 -6.47
C ILE A 30 3.78 -14.40 -7.85
N LYS A 31 4.62 -15.43 -7.94
CA LYS A 31 5.20 -15.88 -9.22
C LYS A 31 4.11 -16.29 -10.22
N GLN A 32 3.07 -17.00 -9.76
CA GLN A 32 1.92 -17.34 -10.61
C GLN A 32 1.24 -16.08 -11.16
N CYS A 33 1.05 -15.05 -10.33
CA CYS A 33 0.50 -13.77 -10.79
C CYS A 33 1.40 -13.06 -11.82
N GLN A 34 2.71 -13.05 -11.59
CA GLN A 34 3.66 -12.48 -12.54
C GLN A 34 3.63 -13.20 -13.89
N THR A 35 3.56 -14.53 -13.88
CA THR A 35 3.42 -15.34 -15.09
C THR A 35 2.08 -15.07 -15.79
N ALA A 36 0.97 -15.02 -15.06
CA ALA A 36 -0.35 -14.78 -15.65
C ALA A 36 -0.45 -13.40 -16.32
N VAL A 37 0.10 -12.35 -15.69
CA VAL A 37 0.10 -10.99 -16.26
C VAL A 37 1.04 -10.88 -17.46
N ALA A 38 2.21 -11.54 -17.43
CA ALA A 38 3.15 -11.53 -18.55
C ALA A 38 2.59 -12.18 -19.84
N HIS A 39 1.63 -13.10 -19.70
CA HIS A 39 0.96 -13.75 -20.83
C HIS A 39 -0.39 -13.09 -21.19
N SER A 40 -0.79 -12.02 -20.50
CA SER A 40 -2.03 -11.31 -20.82
C SER A 40 -1.86 -10.52 -22.12
N THR A 41 -2.79 -10.69 -23.06
CA THR A 41 -2.83 -9.95 -24.34
C THR A 41 -3.56 -8.63 -24.25
N GLN A 42 -4.26 -8.39 -23.15
CA GLN A 42 -4.84 -7.09 -22.87
C GLN A 42 -3.65 -6.14 -22.55
N GLY A 43 -3.63 -4.91 -23.08
CA GLY A 43 -2.51 -3.95 -22.93
C GLY A 43 -2.22 -3.56 -21.47
N VAL A 44 -1.11 -2.91 -21.15
CA VAL A 44 -0.56 -2.67 -19.78
C VAL A 44 -1.51 -2.05 -18.73
N ASP A 45 -2.73 -1.65 -19.11
CA ASP A 45 -3.74 -1.05 -18.27
C ASP A 45 -4.80 -2.10 -17.89
N ASN A 46 -4.89 -2.41 -16.59
CA ASN A 46 -6.01 -3.07 -15.90
C ASN A 46 -6.07 -4.61 -15.89
N TYR A 47 -5.37 -5.22 -14.92
CA TYR A 47 -5.45 -6.66 -14.65
C TYR A 47 -5.98 -6.98 -13.26
N PHE A 48 -7.29 -7.14 -13.13
CA PHE A 48 -7.80 -8.13 -12.20
C PHE A 48 -7.86 -9.50 -12.88
N THR A 49 -7.03 -10.44 -12.42
CA THR A 49 -6.96 -11.80 -12.99
C THR A 49 -7.15 -12.83 -11.87
N PRO A 50 -8.29 -13.53 -11.80
CA PRO A 50 -8.44 -14.67 -10.90
C PRO A 50 -7.61 -15.85 -11.43
N ILE A 51 -6.70 -16.38 -10.61
CA ILE A 51 -5.93 -17.59 -10.92
C ILE A 51 -6.69 -18.83 -10.47
N SER A 52 -7.35 -18.73 -9.32
CA SER A 52 -8.20 -19.78 -8.75
C SER A 52 -9.26 -19.17 -7.82
N ALA A 53 -10.05 -20.02 -7.16
CA ALA A 53 -10.97 -19.58 -6.11
C ALA A 53 -10.26 -18.94 -4.90
N SER A 54 -8.99 -19.27 -4.66
CA SER A 54 -8.18 -18.79 -3.53
C SER A 54 -7.11 -17.79 -3.91
N LEU A 55 -6.75 -17.64 -5.19
CA LEU A 55 -5.69 -16.74 -5.64
C LEU A 55 -6.17 -15.82 -6.76
N ALA A 56 -5.92 -14.52 -6.60
CA ALA A 56 -6.12 -13.54 -7.66
C ALA A 56 -5.02 -12.48 -7.68
N CYS A 57 -4.84 -11.86 -8.83
CA CYS A 57 -3.88 -10.80 -9.09
C CYS A 57 -4.63 -9.49 -9.34
N TYR A 58 -4.20 -8.41 -8.71
CA TYR A 58 -4.71 -7.06 -8.94
C TYR A 58 -3.54 -6.15 -9.33
N TYR A 59 -3.34 -5.95 -10.63
CA TYR A 59 -2.21 -5.23 -11.22
C TYR A 59 -2.76 -4.04 -11.99
N GLY A 60 -2.59 -2.83 -11.45
CA GLY A 60 -3.13 -1.60 -12.03
C GLY A 60 -3.83 -0.68 -11.04
N PRO A 61 -4.47 0.40 -11.52
CA PRO A 61 -5.17 1.35 -10.69
C PRO A 61 -6.43 0.78 -10.01
N LEU A 62 -6.84 1.39 -8.91
CA LEU A 62 -8.14 1.17 -8.27
C LEU A 62 -9.22 1.94 -9.04
N ASP A 63 -9.70 1.31 -10.12
CA ASP A 63 -10.81 1.79 -10.94
C ASP A 63 -12.05 0.89 -10.80
N LYS A 64 -13.18 1.35 -11.35
CA LYS A 64 -14.46 0.68 -11.15
C LYS A 64 -14.46 -0.74 -11.73
N ALA A 65 -13.92 -0.93 -12.93
CA ALA A 65 -13.98 -2.22 -13.63
C ALA A 65 -13.21 -3.31 -12.88
N ASN A 66 -11.97 -3.02 -12.48
CA ASN A 66 -11.14 -3.98 -11.75
C ASN A 66 -11.66 -4.23 -10.33
N VAL A 67 -12.14 -3.18 -9.65
CA VAL A 67 -12.71 -3.32 -8.30
C VAL A 67 -13.97 -4.15 -8.34
N ASP A 68 -14.86 -3.94 -9.31
CA ASP A 68 -16.07 -4.75 -9.46
C ASP A 68 -15.73 -6.23 -9.71
N ALA A 69 -14.72 -6.52 -10.53
CA ALA A 69 -14.25 -7.89 -10.76
C ALA A 69 -13.63 -8.52 -9.50
N ALA A 70 -12.80 -7.77 -8.77
CA ALA A 70 -12.20 -8.20 -7.52
C ALA A 70 -13.24 -8.45 -6.42
N LEU A 71 -14.28 -7.61 -6.35
CA LEU A 71 -15.40 -7.78 -5.44
C LEU A 71 -16.12 -9.09 -5.72
N LYS A 72 -16.49 -9.35 -6.97
CA LYS A 72 -17.14 -10.60 -7.39
C LYS A 72 -16.33 -11.83 -6.98
N TRP A 73 -15.02 -11.81 -7.24
CA TRP A 73 -14.14 -12.91 -6.81
C TRP A 73 -14.09 -13.06 -5.29
N SER A 74 -13.88 -11.95 -4.57
CA SER A 74 -13.76 -11.98 -3.11
C SER A 74 -15.04 -12.44 -2.42
N GLN A 75 -16.22 -12.16 -2.99
CA GLN A 75 -17.52 -12.48 -2.42
C GLN A 75 -18.05 -13.85 -2.86
N SER A 76 -17.33 -14.58 -3.71
CA SER A 76 -17.74 -15.93 -4.12
C SER A 76 -17.87 -16.87 -2.91
N ASP A 77 -18.90 -17.71 -2.86
CA ASP A 77 -19.21 -18.54 -1.68
C ASP A 77 -18.28 -19.74 -1.50
N THR A 78 -17.37 -19.99 -2.45
CA THR A 78 -16.60 -21.23 -2.51
C THR A 78 -15.54 -21.36 -1.43
N LEU A 79 -15.05 -20.25 -0.83
CA LEU A 79 -14.01 -20.27 0.18
C LEU A 79 -14.11 -19.07 1.14
N LYS A 80 -14.80 -19.21 2.29
CA LYS A 80 -14.86 -18.12 3.28
C LYS A 80 -13.53 -17.82 4.00
N TYR A 81 -12.48 -18.62 3.76
CA TYR A 81 -11.18 -18.49 4.45
C TYR A 81 -10.02 -18.93 3.53
N ARG A 82 -8.87 -18.25 3.64
CA ARG A 82 -7.59 -18.51 2.93
C ARG A 82 -7.51 -18.04 1.47
N ARG A 83 -8.00 -16.83 1.19
CA ARG A 83 -7.69 -16.16 -0.09
C ARG A 83 -6.39 -15.37 0.00
N THR A 84 -5.66 -15.33 -1.10
CA THR A 84 -4.55 -14.40 -1.36
C THR A 84 -4.91 -13.49 -2.52
N LEU A 85 -4.82 -12.19 -2.30
CA LEU A 85 -4.80 -11.19 -3.35
C LEU A 85 -3.37 -10.67 -3.49
N VAL A 86 -2.74 -10.95 -4.62
CA VAL A 86 -1.44 -10.36 -4.98
C VAL A 86 -1.70 -9.01 -5.63
N VAL A 87 -1.11 -7.94 -5.09
CA VAL A 87 -1.38 -6.57 -5.52
C VAL A 87 -0.12 -5.88 -6.04
N LYS A 88 -0.24 -5.24 -7.20
CA LYS A 88 0.68 -4.23 -7.71
C LYS A 88 -0.12 -3.02 -8.16
N SER A 89 -0.17 -1.97 -7.36
CA SER A 89 -1.09 -0.86 -7.64
C SER A 89 -0.54 0.51 -7.24
N PRO A 90 -0.69 1.53 -8.11
CA PRO A 90 -0.44 2.92 -7.73
C PRO A 90 -1.54 3.51 -6.84
N GLY A 91 -2.57 2.72 -6.47
CA GLY A 91 -3.77 3.23 -5.83
C GLY A 91 -4.78 3.73 -6.86
N GLY A 92 -5.60 4.72 -6.49
CA GLY A 92 -6.71 5.21 -7.29
C GLY A 92 -7.82 5.76 -6.41
N ASP A 93 -9.07 5.56 -6.82
CA ASP A 93 -10.23 6.09 -6.10
C ASP A 93 -10.31 5.54 -4.66
N ALA A 94 -10.43 6.46 -3.69
CA ALA A 94 -10.45 6.11 -2.28
C ALA A 94 -11.73 5.36 -1.86
N ASN A 95 -12.89 5.70 -2.42
CA ASN A 95 -14.14 4.98 -2.14
C ASN A 95 -14.07 3.55 -2.68
N LEU A 96 -13.54 3.35 -3.88
CA LEU A 96 -13.35 2.02 -4.45
C LEU A 96 -12.34 1.20 -3.65
N GLY A 97 -11.24 1.83 -3.21
CA GLY A 97 -10.27 1.21 -2.30
C GLY A 97 -10.92 0.76 -1.00
N ILE A 98 -11.72 1.61 -0.35
CA ILE A 98 -12.43 1.27 0.89
C ILE A 98 -13.45 0.15 0.65
N LEU A 99 -14.19 0.21 -0.47
CA LEU A 99 -15.17 -0.81 -0.83
C LEU A 99 -14.52 -2.19 -0.98
N LEU A 100 -13.43 -2.29 -1.73
CA LEU A 100 -12.69 -3.54 -1.87
C LEU A 100 -12.04 -3.96 -0.55
N GLY A 101 -11.43 -3.04 0.18
CA GLY A 101 -10.83 -3.27 1.50
C GLY A 101 -11.80 -3.92 2.49
N ASN A 102 -13.05 -3.43 2.51
CA ASN A 102 -14.12 -4.01 3.31
C ASN A 102 -14.40 -5.46 2.96
N SER A 103 -14.49 -5.77 1.66
CA SER A 103 -14.72 -7.13 1.20
C SER A 103 -13.56 -8.05 1.59
N LEU A 104 -12.32 -7.62 1.34
CA LEU A 104 -11.11 -8.40 1.66
C LEU A 104 -10.97 -8.66 3.16
N LEU A 105 -11.24 -7.66 4.01
CA LEU A 105 -11.25 -7.82 5.47
C LEU A 105 -12.34 -8.82 5.91
N GLY A 106 -13.56 -8.67 5.39
CA GLY A 106 -14.69 -9.56 5.71
C GLY A 106 -14.43 -11.01 5.33
N GLN A 107 -13.69 -11.24 4.24
CA GLN A 107 -13.31 -12.56 3.72
C GLN A 107 -11.98 -13.07 4.27
N ARG A 108 -11.38 -12.32 5.21
CA ARG A 108 -10.09 -12.64 5.87
C ARG A 108 -8.97 -12.92 4.87
N THR A 109 -8.93 -12.15 3.79
CA THR A 109 -7.97 -12.27 2.70
C THR A 109 -6.56 -11.84 3.15
N LEU A 110 -5.55 -12.59 2.73
CA LEU A 110 -4.16 -12.17 2.73
C LEU A 110 -3.93 -11.24 1.55
N VAL A 111 -3.29 -10.08 1.79
CA VAL A 111 -2.80 -9.21 0.73
C VAL A 111 -1.29 -9.31 0.66
N ALA A 112 -0.78 -9.72 -0.50
CA ALA A 112 0.64 -9.83 -0.81
C ALA A 112 1.04 -8.75 -1.81
N VAL A 113 2.02 -7.92 -1.48
CA VAL A 113 2.45 -6.83 -2.36
C VAL A 113 3.56 -7.31 -3.29
N ASP A 114 3.35 -7.17 -4.59
CA ASP A 114 4.33 -7.36 -5.65
C ASP A 114 4.75 -5.99 -6.21
N GLU A 115 6.04 -5.66 -6.07
CA GLU A 115 6.68 -4.38 -6.42
C GLU A 115 6.16 -3.17 -5.64
N ILE A 116 4.89 -2.80 -5.78
CA ILE A 116 4.41 -1.52 -5.23
C ILE A 116 2.93 -1.52 -4.87
N CYS A 117 2.61 -0.87 -3.76
CA CYS A 117 1.25 -0.56 -3.33
C CYS A 117 1.23 0.87 -2.76
N LEU A 118 0.70 1.81 -3.54
CA LEU A 118 0.72 3.24 -3.22
C LEU A 118 -0.66 3.77 -2.82
N SER A 119 -0.71 4.86 -2.06
CA SER A 119 -1.91 5.65 -1.83
C SER A 119 -3.10 4.81 -1.36
N SER A 120 -4.25 4.88 -2.03
CA SER A 120 -5.44 4.07 -1.76
C SER A 120 -5.17 2.55 -1.72
N CYS A 121 -4.18 2.01 -2.45
CA CYS A 121 -3.79 0.61 -2.27
C CYS A 121 -3.19 0.41 -0.88
N ALA A 122 -2.22 1.22 -0.49
CA ALA A 122 -1.58 1.12 0.83
C ALA A 122 -2.60 1.35 1.95
N ASN A 123 -3.39 2.41 1.82
CA ASN A 123 -4.35 2.86 2.82
C ASN A 123 -5.50 1.87 2.98
N TYR A 124 -6.12 1.40 1.89
CA TYR A 124 -7.43 0.75 1.96
C TYR A 124 -7.44 -0.69 1.50
N ILE A 125 -6.39 -1.18 0.85
CA ILE A 125 -6.27 -2.59 0.47
C ILE A 125 -5.29 -3.30 1.42
N PHE A 126 -4.08 -2.78 1.55
CA PHE A 126 -3.03 -3.41 2.33
C PHE A 126 -3.25 -3.29 3.84
N LEU A 127 -3.40 -2.07 4.39
CA LEU A 127 -3.56 -1.88 5.84
C LEU A 127 -4.74 -2.64 6.47
N PRO A 128 -5.94 -2.69 5.86
CA PRO A 128 -7.04 -3.41 6.48
C PRO A 128 -7.05 -4.91 6.19
N ALA A 129 -6.13 -5.42 5.35
CA ALA A 129 -6.08 -6.85 5.05
C ALA A 129 -5.90 -7.70 6.32
N PHE A 130 -6.52 -8.88 6.34
CA PHE A 130 -6.44 -9.76 7.51
C PHE A 130 -5.03 -10.28 7.76
N LYS A 131 -4.32 -10.63 6.68
CA LYS A 131 -2.88 -10.92 6.69
C LYS A 131 -2.18 -10.06 5.64
N LYS A 132 -0.93 -9.69 5.92
CA LYS A 132 -0.16 -8.76 5.11
C LYS A 132 1.21 -9.35 4.84
N TYR A 133 1.60 -9.37 3.57
CA TYR A 133 2.93 -9.80 3.16
C TYR A 133 3.51 -8.79 2.17
N ILE A 134 4.77 -8.43 2.35
CA ILE A 134 5.51 -7.60 1.39
C ILE A 134 6.64 -8.45 0.83
N LYS A 135 6.61 -8.68 -0.48
CA LYS A 135 7.69 -9.40 -1.16
C LYS A 135 9.00 -8.59 -1.09
N PRO A 136 10.18 -9.24 -1.06
CA PRO A 136 11.46 -8.54 -1.13
C PRO A 136 11.51 -7.45 -2.20
N TYR A 137 12.05 -6.30 -1.81
CA TYR A 137 12.16 -5.08 -2.63
C TYR A 137 10.85 -4.46 -3.10
N SER A 138 9.73 -4.92 -2.55
CA SER A 138 8.43 -4.29 -2.78
C SER A 138 8.19 -3.18 -1.76
N LEU A 139 7.43 -2.16 -2.16
CA LEU A 139 7.19 -0.97 -1.36
C LEU A 139 5.71 -0.77 -1.10
N VAL A 140 5.35 -0.56 0.16
CA VAL A 140 4.06 -0.01 0.55
C VAL A 140 4.30 1.44 0.96
N VAL A 141 3.64 2.36 0.25
CA VAL A 141 3.88 3.80 0.41
C VAL A 141 2.57 4.50 0.66
N PHE A 142 2.54 5.22 1.78
CA PHE A 142 1.41 5.98 2.23
C PHE A 142 1.51 7.42 1.75
N HIS A 143 0.45 7.87 1.09
CA HIS A 143 0.17 9.29 0.88
C HIS A 143 -1.34 9.49 0.68
N GLY A 144 -1.82 10.71 0.89
CA GLY A 144 -3.25 11.02 0.84
C GLY A 144 -4.02 10.40 2.01
N GLY A 145 -5.24 9.94 1.74
CA GLY A 145 -6.19 9.51 2.76
C GLY A 145 -7.12 10.64 3.19
N ALA A 146 -8.24 10.29 3.83
CA ALA A 146 -9.15 11.30 4.37
C ALA A 146 -8.61 11.84 5.69
N ALA A 147 -8.41 13.15 5.76
CA ALA A 147 -7.99 13.87 6.95
C ALA A 147 -8.99 14.98 7.26
N LYS A 148 -9.45 15.12 8.50
CA LYS A 148 -10.36 16.20 8.92
C LYS A 148 -9.74 17.57 8.66
N SER A 149 -8.42 17.70 8.75
CA SER A 149 -7.69 18.93 8.43
C SER A 149 -7.84 19.38 6.97
N MET A 150 -8.20 18.49 6.03
CA MET A 150 -8.55 18.87 4.65
C MET A 150 -9.73 19.86 4.60
N ALA A 151 -10.60 19.86 5.62
CA ALA A 151 -11.69 20.83 5.73
C ALA A 151 -11.20 22.29 5.73
N LYS A 152 -9.98 22.53 6.22
CA LYS A 152 -9.32 23.86 6.19
C LYS A 152 -8.91 24.27 4.78
N ASP A 153 -8.58 23.32 3.92
CA ASP A 153 -8.21 23.62 2.54
C ASP A 153 -9.48 23.80 1.68
N ILE A 154 -10.54 23.03 1.96
CA ILE A 154 -11.87 23.29 1.38
C ILE A 154 -12.36 24.69 1.76
N SER A 155 -12.21 25.11 3.03
CA SER A 155 -12.67 26.44 3.46
C SER A 155 -11.94 27.57 2.72
N LYS A 156 -10.63 27.42 2.53
CA LYS A 156 -9.74 28.38 1.85
C LYS A 156 -9.80 28.34 0.33
N SER A 157 -10.38 27.29 -0.27
CA SER A 157 -10.50 27.17 -1.72
C SER A 157 -11.38 28.27 -2.34
N ASN A 158 -11.21 28.50 -3.64
CA ASN A 158 -12.05 29.44 -4.42
C ASN A 158 -13.36 28.79 -4.94
N LEU A 159 -13.74 27.62 -4.40
CA LEU A 159 -14.95 26.92 -4.82
C LEU A 159 -16.23 27.72 -4.45
N PRO A 160 -17.25 27.73 -5.31
CA PRO A 160 -18.59 28.24 -4.98
C PRO A 160 -19.15 27.60 -3.70
N LYS A 161 -19.97 28.34 -2.95
CA LYS A 161 -20.55 27.89 -1.66
C LYS A 161 -21.20 26.51 -1.73
N GLN A 162 -21.94 26.22 -2.81
CA GLN A 162 -22.57 24.90 -2.99
C GLN A 162 -21.56 23.79 -3.22
N GLN A 163 -20.49 24.05 -3.98
CA GLN A 163 -19.42 23.08 -4.19
C GLN A 163 -18.62 22.85 -2.91
N LYS A 164 -18.38 23.87 -2.08
CA LYS A 164 -17.79 23.70 -0.74
C LYS A 164 -18.66 22.81 0.15
N LYS A 165 -19.99 23.03 0.15
CA LYS A 165 -20.94 22.20 0.90
C LYS A 165 -20.86 20.73 0.48
N LEU A 166 -20.82 20.46 -0.82
CA LEU A 166 -20.66 19.10 -1.36
C LEU A 166 -19.30 18.49 -0.99
N ALA A 167 -18.21 19.27 -1.10
CA ALA A 167 -16.87 18.82 -0.74
C ALA A 167 -16.75 18.48 0.76
N TYR A 168 -17.34 19.27 1.65
CA TYR A 168 -17.40 18.95 3.08
C TYR A 168 -18.15 17.65 3.35
N LYS A 169 -19.31 17.47 2.72
CA LYS A 169 -20.09 16.23 2.86
C LYS A 169 -19.30 15.03 2.35
N ALA A 170 -18.67 15.15 1.17
CA ALA A 170 -17.86 14.08 0.60
C ALA A 170 -16.64 13.73 1.47
N LEU A 171 -15.96 14.73 2.03
CA LEU A 171 -14.84 14.53 2.95
C LEU A 171 -15.29 13.82 4.23
N ASP A 172 -16.40 14.26 4.83
CA ASP A 172 -16.93 13.65 6.06
C ASP A 172 -17.34 12.19 5.82
N GLU A 173 -18.06 11.91 4.73
CA GLU A 173 -18.44 10.56 4.33
C GLU A 173 -17.20 9.67 4.10
N LEU A 174 -16.19 10.16 3.38
CA LEU A 174 -14.96 9.40 3.11
C LEU A 174 -14.18 9.15 4.40
N TYR A 175 -14.05 10.16 5.26
CA TYR A 175 -13.38 10.05 6.55
C TYR A 175 -14.06 9.02 7.47
N ASN A 176 -15.39 9.05 7.53
CA ASN A 176 -16.16 8.11 8.34
C ASN A 176 -16.04 6.67 7.81
N LYS A 177 -16.13 6.47 6.49
CA LYS A 177 -15.91 5.16 5.84
C LYS A 177 -14.49 4.62 6.08
N GLN A 178 -13.48 5.46 5.97
CA GLN A 178 -12.08 5.10 6.25
C GLN A 178 -11.92 4.66 7.70
N ASN A 179 -12.43 5.43 8.65
CA ASN A 179 -12.29 5.13 10.06
C ASN A 179 -13.05 3.89 10.49
N ASP A 180 -14.22 3.63 9.92
CA ASP A 180 -14.96 2.39 10.14
C ASP A 180 -14.15 1.17 9.66
N LEU A 181 -13.59 1.22 8.44
CA LEU A 181 -12.71 0.17 7.92
C LEU A 181 -11.50 -0.05 8.83
N PHE A 182 -10.82 1.00 9.25
CA PHE A 182 -9.67 0.92 10.16
C PHE A 182 -10.03 0.41 11.55
N SER A 183 -11.17 0.83 12.10
CA SER A 183 -11.67 0.32 13.38
C SER A 183 -11.90 -1.19 13.33
N ARG A 184 -12.61 -1.68 12.29
CA ARG A 184 -12.85 -3.11 12.10
C ARG A 184 -11.56 -3.90 11.83
N ALA A 185 -10.59 -3.29 11.14
CA ALA A 185 -9.26 -3.87 10.92
C ALA A 185 -8.34 -3.78 12.15
N LYS A 186 -8.74 -3.07 13.21
CA LYS A 186 -7.92 -2.76 14.40
C LYS A 186 -6.63 -2.00 14.05
N VAL A 187 -6.70 -1.11 13.05
CA VAL A 187 -5.61 -0.25 12.62
C VAL A 187 -5.81 1.18 13.13
N ASN A 188 -4.78 1.77 13.71
CA ASN A 188 -4.79 3.19 14.07
C ASN A 188 -4.38 4.05 12.86
N GLY A 189 -5.37 4.59 12.16
CA GLY A 189 -5.17 5.47 10.99
C GLY A 189 -4.76 6.92 11.29
N SER A 190 -4.58 7.31 12.56
CA SER A 190 -4.32 8.72 12.92
C SER A 190 -3.03 9.30 12.33
N PHE A 191 -2.07 8.45 11.94
CA PHE A 191 -0.85 8.90 11.27
C PHE A 191 -1.14 9.56 9.91
N LEU A 192 -2.22 9.19 9.21
CA LEU A 192 -2.61 9.82 7.94
C LEU A 192 -3.04 11.29 8.14
N GLU A 193 -3.77 11.57 9.22
CA GLU A 193 -4.12 12.94 9.62
C GLU A 193 -2.86 13.77 9.92
N LYS A 194 -1.92 13.19 10.68
CA LYS A 194 -0.66 13.87 11.03
C LYS A 194 0.21 14.08 9.80
N TYR A 195 0.29 13.09 8.91
CA TYR A 195 1.01 13.17 7.66
C TYR A 195 0.44 14.28 6.77
N TYR A 196 -0.88 14.35 6.61
CA TYR A 196 -1.54 15.43 5.86
C TYR A 196 -1.22 16.82 6.44
N ASN A 197 -1.21 16.95 7.76
CA ASN A 197 -0.86 18.20 8.43
C ASN A 197 0.64 18.55 8.32
N THR A 198 1.49 17.60 7.95
CA THR A 198 2.93 17.81 7.77
C THR A 198 3.17 18.39 6.37
N LYS A 199 2.92 19.70 6.21
CA LYS A 199 3.02 20.39 4.91
C LYS A 199 4.41 20.39 4.31
N VAL A 200 5.45 20.37 5.15
CA VAL A 200 6.86 20.38 4.75
C VAL A 200 7.65 19.53 5.74
N PHE A 201 8.42 18.58 5.23
CA PHE A 201 9.36 17.80 6.02
C PHE A 201 10.52 18.69 6.48
N SER A 202 10.88 18.57 7.76
CA SER A 202 12.03 19.30 8.29
C SER A 202 13.32 18.86 7.57
N LYS A 203 14.38 19.68 7.63
CA LYS A 203 15.70 19.27 7.07
C LYS A 203 16.17 17.93 7.63
N SER A 204 15.88 17.64 8.90
CA SER A 204 16.17 16.36 9.54
C SER A 204 15.31 15.21 9.00
N ASP A 205 14.04 15.45 8.70
CA ASP A 205 13.17 14.42 8.09
C ASP A 205 13.67 14.05 6.69
N LEU A 206 14.11 15.05 5.92
CA LEU A 206 14.65 14.85 4.57
C LEU A 206 15.91 13.99 4.53
N LEU A 207 16.63 13.83 5.65
CA LEU A 207 17.78 12.91 5.73
C LEU A 207 17.38 11.45 5.56
N ASN A 208 16.11 11.11 5.81
CA ASN A 208 15.54 9.78 5.67
C ASN A 208 14.85 9.56 4.31
N CYS A 209 15.00 10.49 3.38
CA CYS A 209 14.42 10.42 2.05
C CYS A 209 15.44 9.96 1.01
N THR A 210 14.95 9.34 -0.07
CA THR A 210 15.76 8.90 -1.21
C THR A 210 16.31 10.06 -2.04
N ASN A 211 15.70 11.24 -1.93
CA ASN A 211 16.24 12.49 -2.43
C ASN A 211 15.94 13.64 -1.44
N SER A 212 16.70 14.73 -1.52
CA SER A 212 16.59 15.90 -0.65
C SER A 212 15.60 16.96 -1.16
N LYS A 213 14.80 16.64 -2.19
CA LYS A 213 13.81 17.58 -2.73
C LYS A 213 12.60 17.65 -1.78
N SER A 214 11.95 18.81 -1.74
CA SER A 214 10.76 19.05 -0.92
C SER A 214 9.55 18.21 -1.33
N ASP A 215 9.56 17.66 -2.54
CA ASP A 215 8.40 17.03 -3.16
C ASP A 215 8.34 15.54 -2.81
N VAL A 216 8.23 15.25 -1.51
CA VAL A 216 8.08 13.90 -0.99
C VAL A 216 6.79 13.29 -1.53
N VAL A 217 6.92 12.23 -2.33
CA VAL A 217 5.82 11.53 -3.00
C VAL A 217 5.04 10.64 -2.03
N GLY A 218 5.68 10.22 -0.94
CA GLY A 218 5.03 9.46 0.12
C GLY A 218 6.00 8.93 1.15
N ILE A 219 5.44 8.26 2.17
CA ILE A 219 6.21 7.66 3.26
C ILE A 219 6.07 6.14 3.28
N ALA A 220 7.16 5.44 3.60
CA ALA A 220 7.15 4.03 3.97
C ALA A 220 7.28 3.90 5.49
N LEU A 221 6.73 2.83 6.05
CA LEU A 221 6.76 2.57 7.50
C LEU A 221 7.77 1.49 7.85
N THR A 222 8.45 1.67 8.98
CA THR A 222 9.28 0.62 9.59
C THR A 222 8.42 -0.44 10.28
N TYR A 223 9.03 -1.57 10.65
CA TYR A 223 8.36 -2.64 11.40
C TYR A 223 7.70 -2.12 12.69
N GLN A 224 8.42 -1.32 13.47
CA GLN A 224 7.88 -0.77 14.72
C GLN A 224 6.70 0.17 14.46
N GLN A 225 6.73 0.95 13.38
CA GLN A 225 5.63 1.85 13.03
C GLN A 225 4.37 1.09 12.63
N TYR A 226 4.50 0.00 11.85
CA TYR A 226 3.38 -0.91 11.59
C TYR A 226 2.79 -1.48 12.88
N ARG A 227 3.64 -1.94 13.81
CA ARG A 227 3.20 -2.43 15.12
C ARG A 227 2.48 -1.36 15.95
N ASN A 228 2.98 -0.13 15.95
CA ASN A 228 2.37 0.99 16.67
C ASN A 228 0.96 1.33 16.16
N ILE A 229 0.68 1.06 14.87
CA ILE A 229 -0.65 1.26 14.30
C ILE A 229 -1.52 -0.01 14.33
N GLY A 230 -1.10 -1.08 15.01
CA GLY A 230 -1.89 -2.32 15.09
C GLY A 230 -1.83 -3.20 13.84
N ALA A 231 -0.88 -2.96 12.92
CA ALA A 231 -0.68 -3.79 11.73
C ALA A 231 0.48 -4.77 11.92
N ASP A 232 0.21 -6.08 11.89
CA ASP A 232 1.26 -7.11 11.76
C ASP A 232 1.54 -7.36 10.28
N VAL A 233 2.79 -7.15 9.88
CA VAL A 233 3.27 -7.29 8.50
C VAL A 233 4.39 -8.32 8.47
N LYS A 234 4.32 -9.24 7.52
CA LYS A 234 5.37 -10.23 7.24
C LYS A 234 6.11 -9.88 5.94
N GLY A 235 7.28 -10.49 5.77
CA GLY A 235 8.14 -10.27 4.60
C GLY A 235 9.04 -9.04 4.75
N TYR A 236 9.38 -8.43 3.62
CA TYR A 236 10.34 -7.33 3.53
C TYR A 236 9.74 -5.99 3.97
N ILE A 237 10.44 -5.28 4.84
CA ILE A 237 10.06 -3.92 5.23
C ILE A 237 11.29 -3.02 5.06
N ALA A 238 11.18 -2.05 4.15
CA ALA A 238 12.21 -1.02 4.01
C ALA A 238 12.30 -0.22 5.31
N SER A 239 13.49 -0.24 5.93
CA SER A 239 13.73 0.32 7.27
C SER A 239 14.62 1.56 7.25
N SER A 240 15.21 1.85 6.10
CA SER A 240 16.16 2.94 5.89
C SER A 240 15.99 3.54 4.49
N LYS A 241 16.53 4.75 4.28
CA LYS A 241 16.56 5.37 2.95
C LYS A 241 17.31 4.53 1.90
N ASN A 242 18.33 3.77 2.32
CA ASN A 242 19.09 2.90 1.42
C ASN A 242 18.23 1.73 0.96
N ASP A 243 17.41 1.16 1.85
CA ASP A 243 16.44 0.11 1.49
C ASP A 243 15.40 0.65 0.48
N LEU A 244 14.93 1.88 0.68
CA LEU A 244 14.03 2.56 -0.26
C LEU A 244 14.70 2.77 -1.62
N TYR A 245 15.93 3.29 -1.63
CA TYR A 245 16.68 3.52 -2.86
C TYR A 245 16.94 2.21 -3.62
N GLU A 246 17.33 1.14 -2.92
CA GLU A 246 17.55 -0.18 -3.52
C GLU A 246 16.26 -0.73 -4.13
N SER A 247 15.14 -0.65 -3.40
CA SER A 247 13.83 -1.09 -3.89
C SER A 247 13.39 -0.29 -5.12
N LEU A 248 13.51 1.05 -5.09
CA LEU A 248 13.19 1.91 -6.24
C LEU A 248 14.08 1.61 -7.45
N SER A 249 15.38 1.41 -7.24
CA SER A 249 16.33 1.13 -8.32
C SER A 249 16.00 -0.19 -9.02
N LYS A 250 15.65 -1.24 -8.27
CA LYS A 250 15.23 -2.54 -8.83
C LYS A 250 13.91 -2.47 -9.60
N GLN A 251 13.08 -1.46 -9.33
CA GLN A 251 11.83 -1.21 -10.04
C GLN A 251 11.96 -0.21 -11.20
N GLY A 252 13.17 0.32 -11.47
CA GLY A 252 13.38 1.36 -12.48
C GLY A 252 12.76 2.72 -12.11
N LYS A 253 12.55 3.00 -10.81
CA LYS A 253 11.87 4.20 -10.27
C LYS A 253 12.78 5.06 -9.37
N GLY A 254 14.09 5.08 -9.65
CA GLY A 254 15.10 5.69 -8.78
C GLY A 254 14.98 7.21 -8.56
N ASP A 255 14.13 7.90 -9.34
CA ASP A 255 13.91 9.35 -9.29
C ASP A 255 12.86 9.78 -8.25
N LYS A 256 12.04 8.85 -7.74
CA LYS A 256 10.97 9.16 -6.78
C LYS A 256 11.52 9.57 -5.42
N SER A 257 10.92 10.62 -4.83
CA SER A 257 11.19 11.04 -3.45
C SER A 257 10.33 10.24 -2.49
N LEU A 258 10.90 9.22 -1.85
CA LEU A 258 10.26 8.46 -0.79
C LEU A 258 11.03 8.63 0.51
N CYS A 259 10.33 8.68 1.63
CA CYS A 259 10.95 8.80 2.94
C CYS A 259 10.52 7.68 3.87
N ILE A 260 11.40 7.31 4.80
CA ILE A 260 10.95 6.59 5.99
C ILE A 260 10.16 7.58 6.85
N ALA A 261 8.97 7.18 7.28
CA ALA A 261 8.07 8.04 8.03
C ALA A 261 8.74 8.55 9.32
N PRO A 262 8.68 9.86 9.62
CA PRO A 262 9.20 10.39 10.87
C PRO A 262 8.47 9.79 12.11
N PRO A 263 9.18 9.49 13.21
CA PRO A 263 8.56 8.87 14.39
C PRO A 263 7.41 9.67 15.02
N TYR A 264 7.41 11.00 14.92
CA TYR A 264 6.38 11.86 15.50
C TYR A 264 4.99 11.65 14.89
N LEU A 265 4.90 11.06 13.70
CA LEU A 265 3.62 10.71 13.08
C LEU A 265 2.86 9.62 13.88
N PHE A 266 3.53 8.91 14.78
CA PHE A 266 3.00 7.77 15.53
C PHE A 266 2.94 7.98 17.05
N LYS A 267 3.31 9.18 17.54
CA LYS A 267 3.25 9.54 18.96
C LYS A 267 1.89 10.10 19.36
#